data_AF-X7ZGB2-F1
#
_entry.id   AF-X7ZGB2-F1
#
_cell.length_a   1.000
_cell.length_b   1.000
_cell.length_c   1.000
_cell.angle_alpha   90.00
_cell.angle_beta   90.00
_cell.angle_gamma   90.00
#
_symmetry.space_group_name_H-M   'P 1'
#
loop_
_entity.id
_entity.type
_entity.pdbx_description
1 polymer ?
#
loop_
_entity_poly.entity_id
_entity_poly.type
_entity_poly.pdbx_seq_one_letter_code
_entity_poly.pdbx_strand_id
1 'polypeptide(L)'
;MRLRIDTTAAQFFCTRAAEQRTVHETGAPRIDKETGLVLWQVQLMALDQDGGEILAVTVAGEPKVKVGEPVAVDGLVAIPWSQGDRSGVAFRATSIRPAGDQSGVLGPRPTAAGGSSQSAPGAKQTGNNA
;
A
#
# COMPACT_ATOMS: atom_id res chain seq x y z
N MET A 1 -19.58 15.76 1.86
CA MET A 1 -19.76 14.29 1.98
C MET A 1 -18.39 13.64 2.11
N ARG A 2 -18.24 12.53 2.86
CA ARG A 2 -16.99 11.74 2.92
C ARG A 2 -17.34 10.29 2.62
N LEU A 3 -16.74 9.72 1.58
CA LEU A 3 -16.94 8.33 1.17
C LEU A 3 -15.77 7.52 1.70
N ARG A 4 -16.03 6.52 2.55
CA ARG A 4 -14.98 5.62 3.03
C ARG A 4 -14.57 4.67 1.92
N ILE A 5 -13.28 4.50 1.72
CA ILE A 5 -12.71 3.62 0.71
C ILE A 5 -12.19 2.36 1.40
N ASP A 6 -12.65 1.21 0.93
CA ASP A 6 -12.07 -0.08 1.32
C ASP A 6 -10.73 -0.26 0.59
N THR A 7 -9.67 -0.50 1.35
CA THR A 7 -8.30 -0.63 0.84
C THR A 7 -7.82 -2.07 0.80
N THR A 8 -8.66 -3.05 1.16
CA THR A 8 -8.25 -4.45 1.33
C THR A 8 -7.81 -5.15 0.05
N ALA A 9 -8.37 -4.78 -1.11
CA ALA A 9 -8.04 -5.36 -2.41
C ALA A 9 -6.91 -4.60 -3.15
N ALA A 10 -6.42 -3.49 -2.59
CA ALA A 10 -5.45 -2.62 -3.24
C ALA A 10 -4.12 -2.57 -2.47
N GLN A 11 -3.02 -2.60 -3.19
CA GLN A 11 -1.68 -2.34 -2.66
C GLN A 11 -1.32 -0.88 -2.89
N PHE A 12 -0.68 -0.25 -1.91
CA PHE A 12 -0.28 1.15 -2.02
C PHE A 12 1.24 1.29 -2.00
N PHE A 13 1.76 2.17 -2.86
CA PHE A 13 3.19 2.49 -2.93
C PHE A 13 3.39 4.00 -2.89
N CYS A 14 4.38 4.47 -2.13
CA CYS A 14 4.75 5.88 -2.13
C CYS A 14 5.53 6.22 -3.41
N THR A 15 5.01 7.10 -4.26
CA THR A 15 5.64 7.44 -5.55
C THR A 15 6.45 8.74 -5.51
N ARG A 16 6.23 9.59 -4.50
CA ARG A 16 6.96 10.84 -4.30
C ARG A 16 7.11 11.14 -2.81
N ALA A 17 8.18 11.83 -2.45
CA ALA A 17 8.39 12.29 -1.08
C ALA A 17 7.17 13.08 -0.58
N ALA A 18 6.82 12.90 0.70
CA ALA A 18 5.76 13.66 1.31
C ALA A 18 6.11 15.15 1.32
N GLU A 19 5.14 15.99 0.96
CA GLU A 19 5.31 17.43 0.89
C GLU A 19 4.35 18.12 1.85
N GLN A 20 4.83 19.13 2.57
CA GLN A 20 3.97 19.97 3.39
C GLN A 20 3.00 20.73 2.50
N ARG A 21 1.71 20.68 2.84
CA ARG A 21 0.73 21.53 2.18
C ARG A 21 0.88 22.95 2.70
N THR A 22 0.97 23.91 1.81
CA THR A 22 1.08 25.32 2.16
C THR A 22 -0.17 26.09 1.72
N VAL A 23 -0.38 27.25 2.34
CA VAL A 23 -1.34 28.25 1.88
C VAL A 23 -0.70 28.98 0.70
N HIS A 24 -1.42 29.10 -0.41
CA HIS A 24 -0.85 29.60 -1.66
C HIS A 24 -0.36 31.04 -1.55
N GLU A 25 -1.11 31.87 -0.81
CA GLU A 25 -0.87 33.30 -0.66
C GLU A 25 0.30 33.61 0.29
N THR A 26 0.50 32.80 1.33
CA THR A 26 1.44 33.11 2.42
C THR A 26 2.62 32.14 2.50
N GLY A 27 2.55 30.99 1.84
CA GLY A 27 3.51 29.90 1.97
C GLY A 27 3.48 29.19 3.34
N ALA A 28 2.63 29.64 4.27
CA ALA A 28 2.56 29.05 5.61
C ALA A 28 2.04 27.60 5.55
N PRO A 29 2.52 26.69 6.42
CA PRO A 29 1.98 25.34 6.52
C PRO A 29 0.48 25.36 6.79
N ARG A 30 -0.28 24.55 6.04
CA ARG A 30 -1.70 24.35 6.28
C ARG A 30 -1.88 23.49 7.51
N ILE A 31 -2.63 23.99 8.49
CA ILE A 31 -2.94 23.26 9.72
C ILE A 31 -4.30 22.58 9.58
N ASP A 32 -4.37 21.33 10.00
CA ASP A 32 -5.63 20.63 10.18
C ASP A 32 -6.36 21.19 11.40
N LYS A 33 -7.59 21.67 11.19
CA LYS A 33 -8.38 22.29 12.26
C LYS A 33 -8.78 21.30 13.37
N GLU A 34 -8.84 20.01 13.04
CA GLU A 34 -9.28 18.96 13.96
C GLU A 34 -8.13 18.47 14.84
N THR A 35 -6.97 18.17 14.25
CA THR A 35 -5.81 17.62 14.96
C THR A 35 -4.80 18.67 15.42
N GLY A 36 -4.83 19.88 14.86
CA GLY A 36 -3.83 20.92 15.08
C GLY A 36 -2.47 20.65 14.42
N LEU A 37 -2.34 19.57 13.63
CA LEU A 37 -1.11 19.19 12.96
C LEU A 37 -0.98 19.82 11.58
N VAL A 38 0.25 19.96 11.09
CA VAL A 38 0.52 20.33 9.69
C VAL A 38 -0.04 19.26 8.76
N LEU A 39 -0.70 19.70 7.69
CA LEU A 39 -1.16 18.83 6.62
C LEU A 39 -0.02 18.53 5.65
N TRP A 40 0.14 17.25 5.35
CA TRP A 40 1.06 16.74 4.36
C TRP A 40 0.30 16.13 3.19
N GLN A 41 0.90 16.17 2.01
CA GLN A 41 0.41 15.48 0.83
C GLN A 41 1.41 14.40 0.44
N VAL A 42 0.91 13.18 0.26
CA VAL A 42 1.69 12.04 -0.22
C VAL A 42 1.10 11.60 -1.55
N GLN A 43 1.96 11.36 -2.53
CA GLN A 43 1.54 10.74 -3.78
C GLN A 43 1.66 9.22 -3.62
N LEU A 44 0.54 8.53 -3.78
CA LEU A 44 0.44 7.09 -3.66
C LEU A 44 -0.01 6.48 -4.99
N MET A 45 0.60 5.38 -5.39
CA MET A 45 0.02 4.49 -6.39
C MET A 45 -0.86 3.47 -5.66
N ALA A 46 -2.14 3.43 -5.98
CA ALA A 46 -3.04 2.34 -5.62
C ALA A 46 -3.03 1.32 -6.76
N LEU A 47 -2.65 0.08 -6.49
CA LEU A 47 -2.51 -0.99 -7.46
C LEU A 47 -3.46 -2.13 -7.10
N ASP A 48 -4.35 -2.49 -8.02
CA ASP A 48 -5.22 -3.64 -7.93
C ASP A 48 -5.16 -4.49 -9.22
N GLN A 49 -6.13 -5.38 -9.39
CA GLN A 49 -6.25 -6.26 -10.56
C GLN A 49 -6.59 -5.51 -11.86
N ASP A 50 -7.21 -4.34 -11.77
CA ASP A 50 -7.64 -3.53 -12.91
C ASP A 50 -6.54 -2.55 -13.35
N GLY A 51 -5.62 -2.21 -12.43
CA GLY A 51 -4.40 -1.50 -12.74
C GLY A 51 -3.91 -0.60 -11.61
N GLY A 52 -3.03 0.34 -11.97
CA GLY A 52 -2.46 1.32 -11.04
C GLY A 52 -3.05 2.71 -11.25
N GLU A 53 -3.57 3.33 -10.20
CA GLU A 53 -4.00 4.74 -10.18
C GLU A 53 -3.15 5.57 -9.21
N ILE A 54 -2.85 6.82 -9.60
CA ILE A 54 -2.08 7.75 -8.76
C ILE A 54 -3.02 8.67 -7.99
N LEU A 55 -2.90 8.63 -6.66
CA LEU A 55 -3.70 9.40 -5.72
C LEU A 55 -2.82 10.42 -4.98
N ALA A 56 -3.27 11.67 -4.92
CA ALA A 56 -2.72 12.69 -4.02
C ALA A 56 -3.49 12.66 -2.69
N VAL A 57 -2.93 11.98 -1.68
CA VAL A 57 -3.58 11.76 -0.40
C VAL A 57 -3.09 12.76 0.63
N THR A 58 -4.01 13.47 1.26
CA THR A 58 -3.71 14.38 2.38
C THR A 58 -3.74 13.62 3.70
N VAL A 59 -2.75 13.84 4.56
CA VAL A 59 -2.66 13.27 5.92
C VAL A 59 -2.26 14.37 6.92
N ALA A 60 -2.70 14.24 8.17
CA ALA A 60 -2.29 15.14 9.24
C ALA A 60 -1.01 14.60 9.91
N GLY A 61 -0.02 15.47 10.08
CA GLY A 61 1.32 15.08 10.54
C GLY A 61 2.19 14.52 9.42
N GLU A 62 3.51 14.53 9.65
CA GLU A 62 4.49 14.03 8.67
C GLU A 62 4.47 12.49 8.62
N PRO A 63 4.16 11.88 7.47
CA PRO A 63 4.20 10.44 7.32
C PRO A 63 5.66 10.00 7.13
N LYS A 64 6.11 9.04 7.95
CA LYS A 64 7.47 8.51 7.90
C LYS A 64 7.61 7.47 6.79
N VAL A 65 7.39 7.90 5.55
CA VAL A 65 7.44 7.04 4.36
C VAL A 65 8.48 7.45 3.33
N LYS A 66 8.99 6.50 2.56
CA LYS A 66 10.00 6.68 1.52
C LYS A 66 9.47 6.32 0.14
N VAL A 67 9.98 6.98 -0.88
CA VAL A 67 9.64 6.69 -2.28
C VAL A 67 10.02 5.25 -2.63
N GLY A 68 9.13 4.56 -3.34
CA GLY A 68 9.29 3.18 -3.79
C GLY A 68 8.88 2.13 -2.77
N GLU A 69 8.55 2.52 -1.53
CA GLU A 69 8.17 1.54 -0.50
C GLU A 69 6.66 1.25 -0.50
N PRO A 70 6.25 0.02 -0.18
CA PRO A 70 4.85 -0.30 0.06
C PRO A 70 4.37 0.38 1.36
N VAL A 71 3.15 0.90 1.34
CA VAL A 71 2.56 1.63 2.47
C VAL A 71 1.20 1.06 2.85
N ALA A 72 0.90 1.08 4.15
CA ALA A 72 -0.43 0.87 4.68
C ALA A 72 -1.14 2.22 4.77
N VAL A 73 -2.38 2.28 4.27
CA VAL A 73 -3.22 3.47 4.30
C VAL A 73 -4.45 3.20 5.16
N ASP A 74 -4.55 3.91 6.27
CA ASP A 74 -5.64 3.74 7.24
C ASP A 74 -6.68 4.86 7.10
N GLY A 75 -7.96 4.49 7.10
CA GLY A 75 -9.08 5.44 7.10
C GLY A 75 -9.10 6.34 5.86
N LEU A 76 -8.84 5.77 4.68
CA LEU A 76 -8.90 6.48 3.41
C LEU A 76 -10.35 6.91 3.12
N VAL A 77 -10.52 8.20 2.83
CA VAL A 77 -11.79 8.78 2.41
C VAL A 77 -11.63 9.59 1.13
N ALA A 78 -12.60 9.42 0.24
CA ALA A 78 -12.79 10.27 -0.92
C ALA A 78 -13.80 11.39 -0.58
N ILE A 79 -13.45 12.60 -0.95
CA ILE A 79 -14.24 13.81 -0.70
C ILE A 79 -14.51 14.47 -2.05
N PRO A 80 -15.66 14.16 -2.68
CA PRO A 80 -16.08 14.84 -3.87
C PRO A 80 -16.29 16.33 -3.57
N TRP A 81 -15.86 17.18 -4.49
CA TRP A 81 -16.04 18.62 -4.40
C TRP A 81 -16.39 19.22 -5.75
N SER A 82 -17.06 20.37 -5.72
CA SER A 82 -17.32 21.22 -6.86
C SER A 82 -17.20 22.67 -6.43
N GLN A 83 -16.54 23.49 -7.26
CA GLN A 83 -16.42 24.94 -7.08
C GLN A 83 -16.51 25.62 -8.44
N GLY A 84 -17.65 26.27 -8.71
CA GLY A 84 -17.97 26.79 -10.03
C GLY A 84 -17.92 25.65 -11.06
N ASP A 85 -17.20 25.87 -12.15
CA ASP A 85 -17.07 24.88 -13.24
C ASP A 85 -16.04 23.77 -12.96
N ARG A 86 -15.38 23.79 -11.80
CA ARG A 86 -14.40 22.76 -11.41
C ARG A 86 -15.04 21.74 -10.51
N SER A 87 -14.70 20.48 -10.72
CA SER A 87 -15.06 19.38 -9.83
C SER A 87 -13.91 18.40 -9.71
N GLY A 88 -13.96 17.55 -8.69
CA GLY A 88 -12.97 16.50 -8.50
C GLY A 88 -13.18 15.74 -7.20
N VAL A 89 -12.20 14.90 -6.88
CA VAL A 89 -12.16 14.12 -5.64
C VAL A 89 -10.89 14.48 -4.90
N ALA A 90 -11.02 14.84 -3.62
CA ALA A 90 -9.89 14.96 -2.73
C ALA A 90 -9.78 13.70 -1.87
N PHE A 91 -8.58 13.14 -1.76
CA PHE A 91 -8.31 11.98 -0.92
C PHE A 91 -7.69 12.40 0.41
N ARG A 92 -8.20 11.86 1.51
CA ARG A 92 -7.65 12.06 2.85
C ARG A 92 -7.52 10.72 3.56
N ALA A 93 -6.41 10.51 4.26
CA ALA A 93 -6.20 9.35 5.13
C ALA A 93 -6.03 9.80 6.58
N THR A 94 -6.27 8.87 7.51
CA THR A 94 -6.00 9.09 8.93
C THR A 94 -4.51 8.88 9.23
N SER A 95 -3.93 7.81 8.68
CA SER A 95 -2.49 7.56 8.73
C SER A 95 -1.98 6.90 7.45
N ILE A 96 -0.73 7.19 7.13
CA ILE A 96 0.04 6.51 6.06
C ILE A 96 1.34 6.06 6.72
N ARG A 97 1.61 4.76 6.70
CA ARG A 97 2.78 4.17 7.35
C ARG A 97 3.47 3.20 6.40
N PRO A 98 4.78 2.97 6.55
CA PRO A 98 5.42 1.87 5.84
C PRO A 98 4.64 0.59 6.12
N ALA A 99 4.34 -0.16 5.06
CA ALA A 99 3.84 -1.51 5.20
C ALA A 99 5.02 -2.35 5.71
N GLY A 100 5.20 -2.38 7.03
CA GLY A 100 6.14 -3.31 7.65
C GLY A 100 5.92 -4.71 7.09
N ASP A 101 7.01 -5.45 6.88
CA ASP A 101 7.10 -6.71 6.13
C ASP A 101 5.75 -7.44 5.99
N GLN A 102 5.00 -7.11 4.92
CA GLN A 102 3.75 -7.77 4.56
C GLN A 102 4.10 -9.13 3.94
N SER A 103 4.83 -9.96 4.68
CA SER A 103 5.19 -11.33 4.31
C SER A 103 3.97 -12.28 4.29
N GLY A 104 2.74 -11.76 4.47
CA GLY A 104 1.54 -12.56 4.71
C GLY A 104 0.32 -12.31 3.82
N VAL A 105 0.35 -11.36 2.87
CA VAL A 105 -0.84 -11.04 2.03
C VAL A 105 -0.63 -11.38 0.55
N LEU A 106 0.14 -12.44 0.30
CA LEU A 106 -0.11 -13.34 -0.83
C LEU A 106 -0.49 -14.67 -0.17
N GLY A 107 -1.78 -15.03 -0.25
CA GLY A 107 -2.31 -16.25 0.36
C GLY A 107 -1.52 -17.50 -0.03
N PRO A 108 -1.72 -18.64 0.66
CA PRO A 108 -0.91 -19.83 0.44
C PRO A 108 -0.90 -20.21 -1.04
N ARG A 109 0.29 -20.12 -1.67
CA ARG A 109 0.54 -20.88 -2.90
C ARG A 109 0.22 -22.33 -2.53
N PRO A 110 -0.69 -23.04 -3.21
CA PRO A 110 -0.86 -24.45 -2.98
C PRO A 110 0.50 -25.09 -3.22
N THR A 111 1.15 -25.53 -2.14
CA THR A 111 2.29 -26.42 -2.20
C THR A 111 1.78 -27.65 -2.91
N ALA A 112 2.14 -27.81 -4.18
CA ALA A 112 2.08 -29.09 -4.84
C ALA A 112 2.87 -30.05 -3.95
N ALA A 113 2.14 -30.89 -3.23
CA ALA A 113 2.69 -31.87 -2.31
C ALA A 113 3.72 -32.70 -3.09
N GLY A 114 4.93 -32.76 -2.55
CA GLY A 114 6.01 -33.57 -3.07
C GLY A 114 5.59 -35.03 -3.15
N GLY A 115 5.45 -35.53 -4.38
CA GLY A 115 5.46 -36.96 -4.67
C GLY A 115 6.89 -37.45 -4.78
N SER A 116 7.61 -37.56 -3.66
CA SER A 116 8.79 -38.41 -3.58
C SER A 116 8.33 -39.83 -3.30
N SER A 117 7.99 -40.59 -4.35
CA SER A 117 7.86 -42.04 -4.28
C SER A 117 9.26 -42.64 -4.10
N GLN A 118 9.61 -42.92 -2.85
CA GLN A 118 10.57 -43.98 -2.55
C GLN A 118 9.97 -45.30 -3.05
N SER A 119 10.63 -45.89 -4.04
CA SER A 119 10.45 -47.29 -4.42
C SER A 119 11.82 -47.90 -4.73
N ALA A 120 12.38 -48.59 -3.74
CA ALA A 120 13.28 -49.73 -3.98
C ALA A 120 12.42 -50.86 -4.60
N PRO A 121 12.96 -51.79 -5.43
CA PRO A 121 14.18 -52.55 -5.14
C PRO A 121 15.12 -52.78 -6.35
N GLY A 122 16.42 -52.83 -6.12
CA GLY A 122 17.43 -53.14 -7.15
C GLY A 122 18.47 -54.10 -6.60
N ALA A 123 18.37 -55.37 -7.02
CA ALA A 123 19.27 -56.45 -6.65
C ALA A 123 20.75 -56.11 -6.92
N LYS A 124 21.61 -56.29 -5.90
CA LYS A 124 23.04 -56.50 -6.11
C LYS A 124 23.31 -57.99 -6.11
N GLN A 125 23.45 -58.52 -7.31
CA GLN A 125 24.15 -59.76 -7.57
C GLN A 125 25.66 -59.47 -7.43
N THR A 126 26.29 -60.04 -6.42
CA THR A 126 27.75 -60.18 -6.38
C THR A 126 28.05 -61.59 -5.89
N GLY A 127 28.72 -62.38 -6.74
CA GLY A 127 29.14 -63.73 -6.44
C GLY A 127 30.44 -63.80 -5.61
N ASN A 128 30.79 -65.06 -5.31
CA ASN A 128 32.08 -65.60 -4.87
C ASN A 128 32.63 -65.19 -3.49
N ASN A 129 32.70 -66.16 -2.55
CA ASN A 129 33.87 -67.04 -2.39
C ASN A 129 33.71 -67.98 -1.18
N ALA A 130 34.41 -69.11 -1.27
CA ALA A 130 34.65 -70.19 -0.29
C ALA A 130 33.71 -71.40 -0.36
#